data_AF-A0A2T2Q8S2-F1
#
_entry.id   AF-A0A2T2Q8S2-F1
#
_cell.length_a   1.000
_cell.length_b   1.000
_cell.length_c   1.000
_cell.angle_alpha   90.00
_cell.angle_beta   90.00
_cell.angle_gamma   90.00
#
_symmetry.space_group_name_H-M   'P 1'
#
loop_
_entity.id
_entity.type
_entity.pdbx_description
1 polymer ?
#
loop_
_entity_poly.entity_id
_entity_poly.type
_entity_poly.pdbx_seq_one_letter_code
_entity_poly.pdbx_strand_id
1 'polypeptide(L)'
;MAYANSIRAYLAEFGIVAPVGRRGVEQLLKVVADPADRRVPEVARACLAALGGQLRALKAQILEFDRRIIAWHRSNATSRRLDAIPGVGPALATALVASVADAGTFRSGRDFSAWVGLVPKQNSSGGKDKLRRISKQAIAIYAACSQRAHSP
;
A
#
# COMPACT_ATOMS: atom_id res chain seq x y z
N MET A 1 -9.88 -5.20 0.50
CA MET A 1 -11.05 -4.62 -0.20
C MET A 1 -12.13 -5.66 -0.50
N ALA A 2 -11.79 -6.88 -0.92
CA ALA A 2 -12.76 -7.95 -1.21
C ALA A 2 -13.83 -8.16 -0.10
N TYR A 3 -13.42 -8.46 1.14
CA TYR A 3 -14.36 -8.69 2.26
C TYR A 3 -15.32 -7.52 2.53
N ALA A 4 -14.82 -6.28 2.43
CA ALA A 4 -15.64 -5.08 2.64
C ALA A 4 -16.69 -4.88 1.53
N ASN A 5 -16.37 -5.30 0.30
CA ASN A 5 -17.29 -5.26 -0.83
C ASN A 5 -18.30 -6.40 -0.74
N SER A 6 -17.87 -7.60 -0.34
CA SER A 6 -18.77 -8.74 -0.12
C SER A 6 -19.80 -8.46 0.98
N ILE A 7 -19.38 -7.91 2.13
CA ILE A 7 -20.29 -7.51 3.21
C ILE A 7 -21.32 -6.48 2.72
N ARG A 8 -20.88 -5.51 1.89
CA ARG A 8 -21.78 -4.52 1.28
C ARG A 8 -22.79 -5.15 0.35
N ALA A 9 -22.33 -5.96 -0.60
CA ALA A 9 -23.19 -6.58 -1.60
C ALA A 9 -24.28 -7.43 -0.92
N TYR A 10 -23.88 -8.25 0.05
CA TYR A 10 -24.78 -9.15 0.72
C TYR A 10 -25.80 -8.42 1.62
N LEU A 11 -25.41 -7.34 2.29
CA LEU A 11 -26.36 -6.52 3.07
C LEU A 11 -27.28 -5.67 2.19
N ALA A 12 -26.84 -5.30 0.98
CA ALA A 12 -27.68 -4.60 0.03
C ALA A 12 -28.85 -5.46 -0.47
N GLU A 13 -28.71 -6.79 -0.54
CA GLU A 13 -29.81 -7.73 -0.85
C GLU A 13 -30.95 -7.65 0.17
N PHE A 14 -30.66 -7.27 1.41
CA PHE A 14 -31.64 -7.03 2.48
C PHE A 14 -32.06 -5.56 2.61
N GLY A 15 -31.71 -4.71 1.63
CA GLY A 15 -32.02 -3.28 1.65
C GLY A 15 -31.17 -2.46 2.64
N ILE A 16 -30.09 -3.03 3.17
CA ILE A 16 -29.22 -2.37 4.14
C ILE A 16 -27.99 -1.81 3.41
N VAL A 17 -27.98 -0.50 3.21
CA VAL A 17 -26.94 0.20 2.45
C VAL A 17 -26.16 1.17 3.34
N ALA A 18 -24.85 1.29 3.13
CA ALA A 18 -23.99 2.23 3.84
C ALA A 18 -22.97 2.91 2.91
N PRO A 19 -22.54 4.16 3.19
CA PRO A 19 -21.60 4.92 2.36
C PRO A 19 -20.28 4.18 2.13
N VAL A 20 -19.66 4.30 0.96
CA VAL A 20 -18.38 3.62 0.64
C VAL A 20 -17.27 4.03 1.62
N GLY A 21 -16.38 3.09 1.95
CA GLY A 21 -15.24 3.29 2.83
C GLY A 21 -15.40 2.72 4.23
N ARG A 22 -14.43 3.02 5.10
CA ARG A 22 -14.28 2.39 6.42
C ARG A 22 -15.49 2.58 7.32
N ARG A 23 -16.00 3.81 7.42
CA ARG A 23 -17.15 4.16 8.26
C ARG A 23 -18.40 3.36 7.89
N GLY A 24 -18.70 3.21 6.60
CA GLY A 24 -19.86 2.42 6.18
C GLY A 24 -19.70 0.92 6.48
N VAL A 25 -18.48 0.35 6.36
CA VAL A 25 -18.28 -1.05 6.76
C VAL A 25 -18.51 -1.24 8.26
N GLU A 26 -18.06 -0.29 9.09
CA GLU A 26 -18.28 -0.34 10.53
C GLU A 26 -19.76 -0.22 10.89
N GLN A 27 -20.53 0.61 10.18
CA GLN A 27 -21.99 0.69 10.34
C GLN A 27 -22.67 -0.63 9.99
N LEU A 28 -22.30 -1.23 8.86
CA LEU A 28 -22.84 -2.52 8.42
C LEU A 28 -22.54 -3.65 9.41
N LEU A 29 -21.32 -3.69 9.95
CA LEU A 29 -20.95 -4.65 10.98
C LEU A 29 -21.71 -4.47 12.30
N LYS A 30 -22.14 -3.25 12.63
CA LYS A 30 -23.02 -3.01 13.79
C LYS A 30 -24.42 -3.59 13.56
N VAL A 31 -24.98 -3.43 12.36
CA VAL A 31 -26.27 -4.05 11.99
C VAL A 31 -26.21 -5.57 12.09
N VAL A 32 -25.11 -6.18 11.62
CA VAL A 32 -24.88 -7.62 11.75
C VAL A 32 -24.71 -8.06 13.21
N ALA A 33 -24.11 -7.21 14.05
CA ALA A 33 -23.92 -7.49 15.48
C ALA A 33 -25.19 -7.30 16.32
N ASP A 34 -26.22 -6.60 15.80
CA ASP A 34 -27.47 -6.36 16.50
C ASP A 34 -28.48 -7.50 16.24
N PRO A 35 -28.71 -8.41 17.21
CA PRO A 35 -29.65 -9.52 17.05
C PRO A 35 -31.12 -9.06 17.00
N ALA A 36 -31.43 -7.84 17.44
CA ALA A 36 -32.79 -7.29 17.37
C ALA A 36 -33.17 -6.84 15.95
N ASP A 37 -32.19 -6.65 15.06
CA ASP A 37 -32.43 -6.22 13.68
C ASP A 37 -32.93 -7.38 12.82
N ARG A 38 -34.24 -7.53 12.70
CA ARG A 38 -34.88 -8.65 11.98
C ARG A 38 -34.71 -8.61 10.45
N ARG A 39 -34.10 -7.56 9.87
CA ARG A 39 -33.91 -7.45 8.42
C ARG A 39 -32.91 -8.46 7.86
N VAL A 40 -32.01 -8.96 8.70
CA VAL A 40 -31.00 -9.95 8.33
C VAL A 40 -31.39 -11.32 8.89
N PRO A 41 -31.65 -12.34 8.05
CA PRO A 41 -31.88 -13.71 8.50
C PRO A 41 -30.74 -14.24 9.37
N GLU A 42 -31.05 -15.14 10.31
CA GLU A 42 -30.06 -15.64 11.28
C GLU A 42 -28.86 -16.35 10.62
N VAL A 43 -29.12 -17.18 9.61
CA VAL A 43 -28.08 -17.86 8.83
C VAL A 43 -27.17 -16.86 8.10
N ALA A 44 -27.78 -15.84 7.47
CA ALA A 44 -27.08 -14.74 6.82
C ALA A 44 -26.20 -13.96 7.82
N ARG A 45 -26.72 -13.71 9.02
CA ARG A 45 -26.01 -13.03 10.11
C ARG A 45 -24.77 -13.80 10.54
N ALA A 46 -24.87 -15.12 10.71
CA ALA A 46 -23.72 -15.95 11.07
C ALA A 46 -22.59 -15.85 10.03
N CYS A 47 -22.93 -15.94 8.74
CA CYS A 47 -21.98 -15.79 7.63
C CYS A 47 -21.33 -14.38 7.61
N LEU A 48 -22.14 -13.33 7.73
CA LEU A 48 -21.67 -11.94 7.77
C LEU A 48 -20.79 -11.67 8.99
N ALA A 49 -21.11 -12.26 10.14
CA ALA A 49 -20.32 -12.14 11.36
C ALA A 49 -18.94 -12.81 11.18
N ALA A 50 -18.88 -13.98 10.55
CA ALA A 50 -17.63 -14.65 10.21
C ALA A 50 -16.76 -13.81 9.26
N LEU A 51 -17.35 -13.25 8.19
CA LEU A 51 -16.66 -12.32 7.28
C LEU A 51 -16.16 -11.07 8.00
N GLY A 52 -16.97 -10.52 8.92
CA GLY A 52 -16.57 -9.41 9.79
C GLY A 52 -15.39 -9.76 10.69
N GLY A 53 -15.37 -10.98 11.23
CA GLY A 53 -14.25 -11.53 11.99
C GLY A 53 -12.97 -11.62 11.18
N GLN A 54 -13.02 -12.21 9.98
CA GLN A 54 -11.89 -12.30 9.06
C GLN A 54 -11.35 -10.91 8.69
N LEU A 55 -12.22 -9.95 8.40
CA LEU A 55 -11.82 -8.59 8.10
C LEU A 55 -11.08 -7.94 9.27
N ARG A 56 -11.55 -8.14 10.50
CA ARG A 56 -10.88 -7.61 11.71
C ARG A 56 -9.53 -8.28 11.94
N ALA A 57 -9.45 -9.60 11.81
CA ALA A 57 -8.21 -10.36 11.97
C ALA A 57 -7.15 -9.91 10.95
N LEU A 58 -7.53 -9.77 9.68
CA LEU A 58 -6.61 -9.31 8.64
C LEU A 58 -6.13 -7.88 8.89
N LYS A 59 -7.03 -6.98 9.34
CA LYS A 59 -6.63 -5.60 9.73
C LYS A 59 -5.62 -5.62 10.88
N ALA A 60 -5.82 -6.47 11.88
CA ALA A 60 -4.90 -6.59 13.01
C ALA A 60 -3.52 -7.10 12.55
N GLN A 61 -3.48 -8.09 11.66
CA GLN A 61 -2.24 -8.60 11.08
C GLN A 61 -1.49 -7.53 10.28
N ILE A 62 -2.21 -6.73 9.46
CA ILE A 62 -1.60 -5.61 8.72
C ILE A 62 -0.94 -4.63 9.69
N LEU A 63 -1.66 -4.21 10.73
CA LEU A 63 -1.12 -3.29 11.73
C LEU A 63 0.10 -3.87 12.46
N GLU A 64 0.10 -5.17 12.71
CA GLU A 64 1.25 -5.84 13.31
C GLU A 64 2.45 -5.87 12.37
N PHE A 65 2.24 -6.15 11.09
CA PHE A 65 3.31 -6.06 10.09
C PHE A 65 3.83 -4.63 9.93
N ASP A 66 2.96 -3.63 9.95
CA ASP A 66 3.37 -2.22 9.91
C ASP A 66 4.29 -1.87 11.09
N ARG A 67 3.95 -2.32 12.31
CA ARG A 67 4.81 -2.15 13.49
C ARG A 67 6.16 -2.82 13.31
N ARG A 68 6.18 -4.04 12.79
CA ARG A 68 7.42 -4.79 12.54
C ARG A 68 8.29 -4.09 11.49
N ILE A 69 7.69 -3.57 10.43
CA ILE A 69 8.39 -2.77 9.40
C ILE A 69 9.01 -1.53 10.04
N ILE A 70 8.26 -0.79 10.86
CA ILE A 70 8.77 0.41 11.54
C ILE A 70 9.90 0.06 12.52
N ALA A 71 9.76 -1.02 13.29
CA ALA A 71 10.79 -1.47 14.22
C ALA A 71 12.09 -1.84 13.48
N TRP A 72 11.97 -2.61 12.40
CA TRP A 72 13.11 -2.97 11.56
C TRP A 72 13.76 -1.73 10.93
N HIS A 73 12.95 -0.82 10.38
CA HIS A 73 13.42 0.45 9.82
C HIS A 73 14.26 1.23 10.85
N ARG A 74 13.76 1.34 12.09
CA ARG A 74 14.47 2.02 13.19
C ARG A 74 15.79 1.34 13.54
N SER A 75 15.92 0.02 13.40
CA SER A 75 17.21 -0.67 13.60
C SER A 75 18.17 -0.55 12.41
N ASN A 76 17.67 -0.34 11.20
CA ASN A 76 18.48 -0.39 9.97
C ASN A 76 19.01 1.00 9.55
N ALA A 77 20.33 1.20 9.65
CA ALA A 77 20.96 2.48 9.32
C ALA A 77 20.79 2.89 7.83
N THR A 78 20.85 1.93 6.90
CA THR A 78 20.64 2.19 5.47
C THR A 78 19.21 2.61 5.20
N SER A 79 18.24 1.96 5.85
CA SER A 79 16.83 2.31 5.71
C SER A 79 16.56 3.72 6.25
N ARG A 80 17.09 4.08 7.43
CA ARG A 80 16.96 5.46 7.97
C ARG A 80 17.60 6.51 7.07
N ARG A 81 18.74 6.20 6.44
CA ARG A 81 19.39 7.10 5.47
C ARG A 81 18.54 7.34 4.23
N LEU A 82 17.83 6.31 3.75
CA LEU A 82 16.90 6.45 2.63
C LEU A 82 15.64 7.22 3.00
N ASP A 83 15.12 7.07 4.21
CA ASP A 83 13.96 7.83 4.71
C ASP A 83 14.24 9.34 4.88
N ALA A 84 15.50 9.73 5.02
CA ALA A 84 15.90 11.15 5.02
C ALA A 84 15.76 11.83 3.63
N ILE A 85 15.44 11.07 2.58
CA ILE A 85 15.23 11.58 1.22
C ILE A 85 13.78 12.08 1.12
N PRO A 86 13.53 13.36 0.76
CA PRO A 86 12.18 13.88 0.59
C PRO A 86 11.30 13.00 -0.30
N GLY A 87 10.13 12.60 0.17
CA GLY A 87 9.21 11.72 -0.56
C GLY A 87 9.51 10.21 -0.42
N VAL A 88 10.59 9.82 0.26
CA VAL A 88 10.85 8.43 0.66
C VAL A 88 10.46 8.29 2.13
N GLY A 89 9.41 7.49 2.39
CA GLY A 89 8.97 7.18 3.76
C GLY A 89 9.50 5.83 4.26
N PRO A 90 9.24 5.46 5.54
CA PRO A 90 9.82 4.27 6.18
C PRO A 90 9.49 2.96 5.46
N ALA A 91 8.28 2.85 4.91
CA ALA A 91 7.85 1.67 4.16
C ALA A 91 8.61 1.53 2.83
N LEU A 92 8.81 2.62 2.10
CA LEU A 92 9.55 2.62 0.83
C LEU A 92 11.04 2.41 1.08
N ALA A 93 11.61 3.08 2.08
CA ALA A 93 12.98 2.88 2.51
C ALA A 93 13.24 1.43 2.93
N THR A 94 12.31 0.80 3.66
CA THR A 94 12.41 -0.60 4.05
C THR A 94 12.33 -1.52 2.84
N ALA A 95 11.39 -1.29 1.93
CA ALA A 95 11.25 -2.08 0.72
C ALA A 95 12.51 -1.99 -0.17
N LEU A 96 13.10 -0.80 -0.31
CA LEU A 96 14.32 -0.63 -1.10
C LEU A 96 15.49 -1.43 -0.53
N VAL A 97 15.71 -1.37 0.78
CA VAL A 97 16.79 -2.14 1.41
C VAL A 97 16.50 -3.64 1.40
N ALA A 98 15.24 -4.06 1.59
CA ALA A 98 14.88 -5.47 1.56
C ALA A 98 14.96 -6.08 0.14
N SER A 99 14.72 -5.29 -0.90
CA SER A 99 14.78 -5.74 -2.29
C SER A 99 16.20 -5.76 -2.88
N VAL A 100 17.14 -5.01 -2.29
CA VAL A 100 18.53 -4.95 -2.74
C VAL A 100 19.37 -5.85 -1.83
N ALA A 101 19.58 -7.10 -2.26
CA ALA A 101 20.36 -8.09 -1.50
C ALA A 101 21.84 -7.69 -1.36
N ASP A 102 22.40 -7.04 -2.39
CA ASP A 102 23.76 -6.48 -2.38
C ASP A 102 23.80 -5.22 -3.26
N ALA A 103 24.16 -4.08 -2.69
CA ALA A 103 24.31 -2.83 -3.44
C ALA A 103 25.48 -2.89 -4.44
N GLY A 104 26.45 -3.79 -4.23
CA GLY A 104 27.56 -4.05 -5.15
C GLY A 104 27.16 -4.67 -6.48
N THR A 105 25.93 -5.18 -6.61
CA THR A 105 25.41 -5.67 -7.91
C THR A 105 25.18 -4.56 -8.94
N PHE A 106 25.12 -3.29 -8.52
CA PHE A 106 25.01 -2.16 -9.42
C PHE A 106 26.38 -1.59 -9.76
N ARG A 107 26.72 -1.54 -11.05
CA ARG A 107 27.99 -0.97 -11.54
C ARG A 107 28.06 0.55 -11.34
N SER A 108 26.91 1.22 -11.24
CA SER A 108 26.83 2.66 -11.02
C SER A 108 25.48 3.06 -10.41
N GLY A 109 25.42 4.27 -9.82
CA GLY A 109 24.16 4.87 -9.37
C GLY A 109 23.14 5.09 -10.49
N ARG A 110 23.59 5.18 -11.75
CA ARG A 110 22.72 5.26 -12.94
C ARG A 110 22.01 3.92 -13.19
N ASP A 111 22.71 2.80 -13.00
CA ASP A 111 22.12 1.46 -13.16
C ASP A 111 21.09 1.17 -12.06
N PHE A 112 21.40 1.59 -10.82
CA PHE A 112 20.43 1.56 -9.73
C PHE A 112 19.21 2.44 -10.03
N SER A 113 19.44 3.65 -10.55
CA SER A 113 18.36 4.56 -10.93
C SER A 113 17.48 3.96 -12.04
N ALA A 114 18.07 3.34 -13.06
CA ALA A 114 17.32 2.63 -14.10
C ALA A 114 16.49 1.47 -13.52
N TRP A 115 17.06 0.72 -12.57
CA TRP A 115 16.38 -0.40 -11.91
C TRP A 115 15.17 0.05 -11.06
N VAL A 116 15.30 1.14 -10.31
CA VAL A 116 14.19 1.74 -9.54
C VAL A 116 13.19 2.49 -10.45
N GLY A 117 13.50 2.66 -11.74
CA GLY A 117 12.66 3.32 -12.73
C GLY A 117 12.79 4.85 -12.77
N LEU A 118 13.88 5.38 -12.18
CA LEU A 118 14.27 6.81 -12.10
C LEU A 118 14.81 7.38 -13.40
N VAL A 119 15.20 6.51 -14.33
CA VAL A 119 15.68 6.92 -15.65
C VAL A 119 14.56 6.61 -16.67
N PRO A 120 14.14 7.58 -17.50
CA PRO A 120 13.27 7.28 -18.62
C PRO A 120 13.93 6.24 -19.53
N LYS A 121 13.27 5.10 -19.70
CA LYS A 121 13.76 3.98 -20.51
C LYS A 121 13.81 4.40 -21.99
N GLN A 122 15.00 4.62 -22.54
CA GLN A 122 15.18 4.89 -23.97
C GLN A 122 15.23 3.55 -24.71
N ASN A 123 14.08 3.14 -25.25
CA ASN A 123 14.01 2.03 -26.20
C ASN A 123 14.05 2.60 -27.62
N SER A 124 15.22 2.58 -28.27
CA SER A 124 15.30 2.83 -29.71
C SER A 124 14.87 1.60 -30.48
N SER A 125 13.59 1.54 -30.85
CA SER A 125 13.13 0.69 -31.96
C SER A 125 12.55 1.60 -33.03
N GLY A 126 13.27 1.78 -34.14
CA GLY A 126 12.75 2.42 -35.36
C GLY A 126 12.69 3.95 -35.39
N GLY A 127 13.67 4.65 -34.81
CA GLY A 127 13.92 6.08 -35.11
C GLY A 127 12.88 7.09 -34.62
N LYS A 128 12.02 6.75 -33.65
CA LYS A 128 11.09 7.69 -33.00
C LYS A 128 11.21 7.61 -31.49
N ASP A 129 11.76 8.66 -30.87
CA ASP A 129 11.80 8.81 -29.42
C ASP A 129 10.38 8.99 -28.86
N LYS A 130 9.93 8.05 -28.03
CA LYS A 130 8.74 8.22 -27.18
C LYS A 130 9.14 8.05 -25.73
N LEU A 131 9.27 9.17 -25.01
CA LEU A 131 9.40 9.20 -23.55
C LEU A 131 8.20 8.48 -22.91
N ARG A 132 8.46 7.36 -22.22
CA ARG A 132 7.45 6.72 -21.37
C ARG A 132 7.50 7.30 -19.95
N ARG A 133 6.34 7.31 -19.28
CA ARG A 133 6.15 7.83 -17.93
C ARG A 133 7.13 7.18 -16.93
N ILE A 134 7.76 8.02 -16.12
CA ILE A 134 8.54 7.63 -14.94
C ILE A 134 7.61 6.89 -13.96
N SER A 135 8.12 5.85 -13.27
CA SER A 135 7.32 5.12 -12.28
C SER A 135 6.94 6.02 -11.11
N LYS A 136 5.82 5.77 -10.42
CA LYS A 136 5.43 6.60 -9.25
C LYS A 136 6.52 6.61 -8.15
N GLN A 137 7.20 5.47 -7.97
CA GLN A 137 8.32 5.33 -7.03
C GLN A 137 9.51 6.20 -7.45
N ALA A 138 9.73 6.32 -8.76
CA ALA A 138 10.77 7.15 -9.32
C ALA A 138 10.43 8.65 -9.34
N ILE A 139 9.17 9.05 -9.43
CA ILE A 139 8.81 10.47 -9.27
C ILE A 139 9.18 10.96 -7.86
N ALA A 140 8.99 10.14 -6.82
CA ALA A 140 9.36 10.48 -5.46
C ALA A 140 10.87 10.66 -5.28
N ILE A 141 11.68 9.71 -5.77
CA ILE A 141 13.15 9.81 -5.64
C ILE A 141 13.73 10.89 -6.57
N TYR A 142 13.16 11.12 -7.75
CA TYR A 142 13.60 12.18 -8.68
C TYR A 142 13.39 13.58 -8.10
N ALA A 143 12.22 13.85 -7.51
CA ALA A 143 11.94 15.13 -6.85
C ALA A 143 12.93 15.42 -5.70
N ALA A 144 13.40 14.37 -5.03
CA ALA A 144 14.38 14.49 -3.96
C ALA A 144 15.79 14.81 -4.47
N CYS A 145 16.21 14.18 -5.56
CA CYS A 145 17.51 14.46 -6.19
C CYS A 145 17.56 15.89 -6.77
N SER A 146 16.44 16.41 -7.31
CA SER A 146 16.41 17.78 -7.87
C SER A 146 16.47 18.87 -6.80
N GLN A 147 15.90 18.63 -5.61
CA GLN A 147 15.94 19.55 -4.47
C GLN A 147 17.35 19.66 -3.85
N ARG A 148 18.11 18.56 -3.84
CA ARG A 148 19.49 18.54 -3.31
C ARG A 148 20.52 19.18 -4.25
N ALA A 149 20.25 19.20 -5.56
CA ALA A 149 21.10 19.87 -6.55
C ALA A 149 20.98 21.41 -6.56
N HIS A 150 19.99 21.97 -5.84
CA HIS A 150 19.70 23.41 -5.77
C HIS A 150 19.90 24.00 -4.35
N SER A 151 20.48 23.25 -3.41
CA SER A 151 20.92 23.82 -2.13
C SER A 151 22.43 24.09 -2.21
N PRO A 152 22.90 25.33 -1.94
CA PRO A 152 24.32 25.68 -1.95
C PRO A 152 25.11 24.99 -0.84
#